data_AF-A0A813C119-F1
#
_entry.id   AF-A0A813C119-F1
#
_cell.length_a   1.000
_cell.length_b   1.000
_cell.length_c   1.000
_cell.angle_alpha   90.00
_cell.angle_beta   90.00
_cell.angle_gamma   90.00
#
_symmetry.space_group_name_H-M   'P 1'
#
loop_
_entity.id
_entity.type
_entity.pdbx_description
1 polymer ?
#
loop_
_entity_poly.entity_id
_entity_poly.type
_entity_poly.pdbx_seq_one_letter_code
_entity_poly.pdbx_strand_id
1 'polypeptide(L)'
;AVWRRRELLSKPPQKLSEEELAILNDETEAEVKMGFLEGPFHTEQEVTERLGTEEWSPSQRFLLLQGEDKKPRVIDNLRDSGVNASFGSTSLLQMHDIDFVMSLAMFISRVWKDQEKVRVQLRDGTVLEGHWNAASRDLVTSVYVDDYPTFELLPLAANASNVFSRLLTALGWVHATEGKKAVDFSSQWVALGAAFDFSKLHQGELTVSNKEGRLERIATMAQKLPAGDCDVKQVATSLHGLLNFASGFVLGSALKPISRAYSRMNARKGFVFIDNNSALATLVKRSSQSEAMFRLVAVISSMDAVFPFGAWYERVPSKSNPSDLPSRGEAGLLCQRFGAENDGEFE
;
A
#
# COMPACT_ATOMS: atom_id res chain seq x y z
N ALA A 1 -25.22 -6.85 -21.90
CA ALA A 1 -24.67 -8.10 -21.33
C ALA A 1 -24.30 -9.14 -22.41
N VAL A 2 -25.25 -9.60 -23.23
CA VAL A 2 -25.08 -10.71 -24.20
C VAL A 2 -23.90 -10.57 -25.16
N TRP A 3 -23.70 -9.40 -25.77
CA TRP A 3 -22.59 -9.16 -26.72
C TRP A 3 -21.22 -9.29 -26.05
N ARG A 4 -21.07 -8.72 -24.85
CA ARG A 4 -19.85 -8.78 -24.04
C ARG A 4 -19.61 -10.20 -23.49
N ARG A 5 -20.68 -10.94 -23.14
CA ARG A 5 -20.56 -12.35 -22.76
C ARG A 5 -19.92 -13.18 -23.87
N ARG A 6 -20.36 -13.04 -25.12
CA ARG A 6 -19.74 -13.74 -26.27
C ARG A 6 -18.27 -13.41 -26.42
N GLU A 7 -17.92 -12.13 -26.31
CA GLU A 7 -16.53 -11.68 -26.35
C GLU A 7 -15.69 -12.32 -25.22
N LEU A 8 -16.20 -12.30 -23.98
CA LEU A 8 -15.49 -12.84 -22.81
C LEU A 8 -15.34 -14.35 -22.82
N LEU A 9 -16.35 -15.09 -23.30
CA LEU A 9 -16.27 -16.54 -23.46
C LEU A 9 -15.34 -16.94 -24.62
N SER A 10 -15.16 -16.06 -25.61
CA SER A 10 -14.21 -16.28 -26.70
C SER A 10 -12.76 -15.96 -26.34
N LYS A 11 -12.52 -15.22 -25.25
CA LYS A 11 -11.16 -14.87 -24.81
C LYS A 11 -10.46 -16.13 -24.30
N PRO A 12 -9.22 -16.40 -24.76
CA PRO A 12 -8.46 -17.51 -24.22
C PRO A 12 -8.26 -17.29 -22.71
N PRO A 13 -8.40 -18.34 -21.89
CA PRO A 13 -8.11 -18.24 -20.47
C PRO A 13 -6.65 -17.84 -20.25
N GLN A 14 -6.33 -17.39 -19.04
CA GLN A 14 -4.95 -17.20 -18.62
C GLN A 14 -4.15 -18.47 -18.97
N LYS A 15 -3.02 -18.30 -19.65
CA LYS A 15 -2.12 -19.42 -19.91
C LYS A 15 -1.53 -19.87 -18.58
N LEU A 16 -2.06 -20.96 -18.05
CA LEU A 16 -1.63 -21.62 -16.82
C LEU A 16 -0.99 -22.96 -17.18
N SER A 17 0.01 -23.38 -16.42
CA SER A 17 0.47 -24.77 -16.45
C SER A 17 -0.63 -25.71 -15.91
N GLU A 18 -0.49 -27.03 -16.14
CA GLU A 18 -1.43 -28.01 -15.57
C GLU A 18 -1.47 -27.93 -14.03
N GLU A 19 -0.31 -27.70 -13.40
CA GLU A 19 -0.21 -27.51 -11.94
C GLU A 19 -0.93 -26.24 -11.48
N GLU A 20 -0.74 -25.12 -12.17
CA GLU A 20 -1.39 -23.85 -11.83
C GLU A 20 -2.91 -23.91 -12.03
N LEU A 21 -3.37 -24.63 -13.05
CA LEU A 21 -4.79 -24.86 -13.28
C LEU A 21 -5.41 -25.72 -12.17
N ALA A 22 -4.69 -26.75 -11.71
CA ALA A 22 -5.13 -27.55 -10.57
C ALA A 22 -5.27 -26.70 -9.29
N ILE A 23 -4.29 -25.84 -9.00
CA ILE A 23 -4.34 -24.91 -7.86
C ILE A 23 -5.56 -23.98 -7.96
N LEU A 24 -5.82 -23.42 -9.14
CA LEU A 24 -6.97 -22.54 -9.36
C LEU A 24 -8.31 -23.26 -9.09
N ASN A 25 -8.42 -24.52 -9.53
CA ASN A 25 -9.62 -25.33 -9.32
C ASN A 25 -9.79 -25.70 -7.85
N ASP A 26 -8.74 -26.15 -7.17
CA ASP A 26 -8.78 -26.56 -5.76
C ASP A 26 -9.23 -25.39 -4.86
N GLU A 27 -8.67 -24.19 -5.06
CA GLU A 27 -9.06 -22.98 -4.32
C GLU A 27 -10.51 -22.57 -4.64
N THR A 28 -10.94 -22.72 -5.90
CA THR A 28 -12.33 -22.45 -6.30
C THR A 28 -13.31 -23.44 -5.65
N GLU A 29 -12.97 -24.72 -5.60
CA GLU A 29 -13.78 -25.73 -4.90
C GLU A 29 -13.84 -25.48 -3.39
N ALA A 30 -12.74 -25.00 -2.79
CA ALA A 30 -12.72 -24.61 -1.39
C ALA A 30 -13.71 -23.47 -1.12
N GLU A 31 -13.76 -22.44 -1.98
CA GLU A 31 -14.73 -21.34 -1.88
C GLU A 31 -16.19 -21.81 -2.06
N VAL A 32 -16.43 -22.80 -2.93
CA VAL A 32 -17.76 -23.46 -3.04
C VAL A 32 -18.12 -24.20 -1.75
N LYS A 33 -17.19 -24.98 -1.19
CA LYS A 33 -17.41 -25.71 0.09
C LYS A 33 -17.67 -24.75 1.26
N MET A 34 -17.08 -23.55 1.23
CA MET A 34 -17.32 -22.49 2.21
C MET A 34 -18.64 -21.73 1.97
N GLY A 35 -19.33 -21.98 0.85
CA GLY A 35 -20.58 -21.31 0.48
C GLY A 35 -20.38 -19.89 -0.06
N PHE A 36 -19.16 -19.49 -0.41
CA PHE A 36 -18.89 -18.20 -1.05
C PHE A 36 -19.25 -18.20 -2.54
N LEU A 37 -19.26 -19.37 -3.16
CA LEU A 37 -19.62 -19.58 -4.56
C LEU A 37 -20.68 -20.65 -4.69
N GLU A 38 -21.37 -20.63 -5.83
CA GLU A 38 -22.31 -21.65 -6.24
C GLU A 38 -21.92 -22.20 -7.61
N GLY A 39 -22.09 -23.51 -7.78
CA GLY A 39 -21.73 -24.24 -9.00
C GLY A 39 -21.08 -25.58 -8.69
N PRO A 40 -20.36 -26.18 -9.65
CA PRO A 40 -20.08 -25.64 -10.99
C PRO A 40 -21.33 -25.61 -11.87
N PHE A 41 -21.41 -24.60 -12.75
CA PHE A 41 -22.33 -24.58 -13.88
C PHE A 41 -21.52 -24.85 -15.15
N HIS A 42 -21.99 -25.77 -15.98
CA HIS A 42 -21.28 -26.24 -17.18
C HIS A 42 -21.79 -25.59 -18.46
N THR A 43 -22.97 -24.97 -18.42
CA THR A 43 -23.60 -24.36 -19.61
C THR A 43 -24.12 -22.95 -19.34
N GLU A 44 -24.20 -22.12 -20.38
CA GLU A 44 -24.83 -20.79 -20.29
C GLU A 44 -26.31 -20.89 -19.87
N GLN A 45 -26.98 -22.00 -20.22
CA GLN A 45 -28.38 -22.24 -19.89
C GLN A 45 -28.55 -22.44 -18.38
N GLU A 46 -27.72 -23.26 -17.74
CA GLU A 46 -27.76 -23.46 -16.29
C GLU A 46 -27.59 -22.15 -15.52
N VAL A 47 -26.67 -21.29 -15.96
CA VAL A 47 -26.46 -19.96 -15.35
C VAL A 47 -27.68 -19.06 -15.56
N THR A 48 -28.26 -19.08 -16.75
CA THR A 48 -29.47 -18.29 -17.09
C THR A 48 -30.66 -18.71 -16.25
N GLU A 49 -30.91 -20.02 -16.12
CA GLU A 49 -31.97 -20.57 -15.28
C GLU A 49 -31.76 -20.22 -13.80
N ARG A 50 -30.51 -20.31 -13.32
CA ARG A 50 -30.16 -19.98 -11.95
C ARG A 50 -30.34 -18.50 -11.62
N LEU A 51 -30.00 -17.61 -12.54
CA LEU A 51 -30.11 -16.15 -12.36
C LEU A 51 -31.51 -15.63 -12.71
N GLY A 52 -32.34 -16.41 -13.41
CA GLY A 52 -33.67 -16.01 -13.89
C GLY A 52 -33.63 -14.94 -14.99
N THR A 53 -32.48 -14.73 -15.63
CA THR A 53 -32.28 -13.72 -16.68
C THR A 53 -31.17 -14.15 -17.63
N GLU A 54 -31.28 -13.77 -18.91
CA GLU A 54 -30.20 -13.91 -19.90
C GLU A 54 -29.20 -12.74 -19.85
N GLU A 55 -29.49 -11.69 -19.07
CA GLU A 55 -28.70 -10.45 -19.01
C GLU A 55 -27.53 -10.50 -18.02
N TRP A 56 -26.70 -11.53 -18.11
CA TRP A 56 -25.50 -11.67 -17.27
C TRP A 56 -24.20 -11.65 -18.09
N SER A 57 -23.09 -11.35 -17.42
CA SER A 57 -21.75 -11.37 -17.98
C SER A 57 -20.82 -12.15 -17.04
N PRO A 58 -20.02 -13.10 -17.55
CA PRO A 58 -19.05 -13.81 -16.72
C PRO A 58 -17.85 -12.90 -16.40
N SER A 59 -17.15 -13.20 -15.31
CA SER A 59 -15.81 -12.67 -15.02
C SER A 59 -14.84 -13.85 -14.99
N GLN A 60 -13.81 -13.82 -15.84
CA GLN A 60 -12.81 -14.89 -15.84
C GLN A 60 -11.98 -14.81 -14.56
N ARG A 61 -11.80 -15.95 -13.89
CA ARG A 61 -10.84 -16.08 -12.80
C ARG A 61 -9.43 -16.19 -13.33
N PHE A 62 -8.50 -15.59 -12.62
CA PHE A 62 -7.08 -15.76 -12.86
C PHE A 62 -6.35 -16.05 -11.55
N LEU A 63 -5.28 -16.82 -11.65
CA LEU A 63 -4.42 -17.17 -10.54
C LEU A 63 -3.22 -16.22 -10.48
N LEU A 64 -2.98 -15.67 -9.29
CA LEU A 64 -1.78 -14.93 -8.96
C LEU A 64 -1.04 -15.67 -7.83
N LEU A 65 0.12 -16.24 -8.13
CA LEU A 65 1.00 -16.83 -7.12
C LEU A 65 1.87 -15.74 -6.50
N GLN A 66 1.63 -15.42 -5.23
CA GLN A 66 2.27 -14.29 -4.56
C GLN A 66 3.27 -14.74 -3.50
N GLY A 67 4.48 -14.18 -3.55
CA GLY A 67 5.54 -14.44 -2.57
C GLY A 67 6.37 -15.69 -2.86
N GLU A 68 7.34 -15.98 -1.98
CA GLU A 68 8.24 -17.13 -2.14
C GLU A 68 7.52 -18.46 -1.89
N ASP A 69 6.56 -18.47 -0.96
CA ASP A 69 5.69 -19.62 -0.70
C ASP A 69 4.66 -19.89 -1.80
N LYS A 70 4.71 -19.13 -2.92
CA LYS A 70 3.75 -19.18 -4.04
C LYS A 70 2.30 -19.24 -3.56
N LYS A 71 1.95 -18.40 -2.58
CA LYS A 71 0.61 -18.40 -2.01
C LYS A 71 -0.42 -18.10 -3.11
N PRO A 72 -1.42 -18.96 -3.34
CA PRO A 72 -2.39 -18.74 -4.39
C PRO A 72 -3.34 -17.60 -4.02
N ARG A 73 -3.62 -16.76 -5.01
CA ARG A 73 -4.68 -15.74 -4.98
C ARG A 73 -5.54 -15.94 -6.23
N VAL A 74 -6.76 -16.42 -6.01
CA VAL A 74 -7.77 -16.53 -7.06
C VAL A 74 -8.53 -15.21 -7.11
N ILE A 75 -8.57 -14.59 -8.31
CA ILE A 75 -9.13 -13.24 -8.47
C ILE A 75 -10.08 -13.25 -9.67
N ASP A 76 -11.27 -12.67 -9.49
CA ASP A 76 -12.21 -12.43 -10.58
C ASP A 76 -11.78 -11.19 -11.38
N ASN A 77 -11.62 -11.32 -12.69
CA ASN A 77 -11.28 -10.19 -13.57
C ASN A 77 -12.51 -9.31 -13.83
N LEU A 78 -12.85 -8.49 -12.84
CA LEU A 78 -13.97 -7.53 -12.89
C LEU A 78 -13.74 -6.34 -13.83
N ARG A 79 -12.52 -6.19 -14.36
CA ARG A 79 -12.18 -5.17 -15.36
C ARG A 79 -12.76 -5.54 -16.72
N ASP A 80 -12.51 -6.76 -17.17
CA ASP A 80 -12.91 -7.22 -18.50
C ASP A 80 -14.43 -7.41 -18.61
N SER A 81 -15.08 -7.86 -17.53
CA SER A 81 -16.54 -7.89 -17.46
C SER A 81 -17.17 -6.48 -17.46
N GLY A 82 -16.37 -5.46 -17.16
CA GLY A 82 -16.81 -4.07 -17.07
C GLY A 82 -17.53 -3.73 -15.78
N VAL A 83 -17.56 -4.65 -14.81
CA VAL A 83 -18.12 -4.41 -13.47
C VAL A 83 -17.42 -3.23 -12.80
N ASN A 84 -16.10 -3.10 -12.95
CA ASN A 84 -15.33 -1.97 -12.43
C ASN A 84 -15.78 -0.62 -13.02
N ALA A 85 -16.33 -0.60 -14.24
CA ALA A 85 -16.80 0.62 -14.88
C ALA A 85 -18.27 0.95 -14.51
N SER A 86 -19.04 -0.04 -14.05
CA SER A 86 -20.42 0.16 -13.57
C SER A 86 -20.50 0.63 -12.12
N PHE A 87 -19.38 0.64 -11.40
CA PHE A 87 -19.33 1.08 -10.01
C PHE A 87 -18.47 2.34 -9.90
N GLY A 88 -19.10 3.46 -9.58
CA GLY A 88 -18.43 4.67 -9.10
C GLY A 88 -18.85 4.87 -7.66
N SER A 89 -17.94 4.68 -6.70
CA SER A 89 -18.25 5.05 -5.32
C SER A 89 -18.08 6.55 -5.16
N THR A 90 -19.16 7.25 -4.83
CA THR A 90 -19.11 8.66 -4.38
C THR A 90 -18.69 8.77 -2.91
N SER A 91 -18.60 7.64 -2.21
CA SER A 91 -18.32 7.57 -0.77
C SER A 91 -17.37 6.42 -0.50
N LEU A 92 -16.07 6.71 -0.49
CA LEU A 92 -15.09 5.79 0.06
C LEU A 92 -15.10 5.89 1.58
N LEU A 93 -15.16 4.75 2.26
CA LEU A 93 -14.80 4.68 3.66
C LEU A 93 -13.31 5.02 3.77
N GLN A 94 -12.99 6.05 4.56
CA GLN A 94 -11.61 6.39 4.84
C GLN A 94 -11.06 5.36 5.82
N MET A 95 -10.32 4.39 5.29
CA MET A 95 -9.60 3.42 6.10
C MET A 95 -8.47 4.09 6.87
N HIS A 96 -8.20 3.63 8.08
CA HIS A 96 -7.08 4.09 8.88
C HIS A 96 -5.80 3.38 8.49
N ASP A 97 -4.76 4.12 8.16
CA ASP A 97 -3.44 3.55 7.84
C ASP A 97 -2.53 3.44 9.07
N ILE A 98 -1.29 3.03 8.83
CA ILE A 98 -0.26 2.93 9.86
C ILE A 98 -0.02 4.29 10.55
N ASP A 99 -0.07 5.39 9.80
CA ASP A 99 0.14 6.74 10.35
C ASP A 99 -0.97 7.11 11.33
N PHE A 100 -2.22 6.74 11.01
CA PHE A 100 -3.33 6.88 11.93
C PHE A 100 -3.13 6.06 13.20
N VAL A 101 -2.78 4.77 13.08
CA VAL A 101 -2.56 3.86 14.22
C VAL A 101 -1.44 4.39 15.13
N MET A 102 -0.32 4.85 14.55
CA MET A 102 0.78 5.47 15.30
C MET A 102 0.35 6.76 16.00
N SER A 103 -0.33 7.64 15.27
CA SER A 103 -0.80 8.92 15.80
C SER A 103 -1.78 8.70 16.95
N LEU A 104 -2.68 7.74 16.81
CA LEU A 104 -3.65 7.36 17.83
C LEU A 104 -2.95 6.79 19.07
N ALA A 105 -2.02 5.85 18.91
CA ALA A 105 -1.25 5.31 20.03
C ALA A 105 -0.49 6.40 20.80
N MET A 106 0.19 7.31 20.08
CA MET A 106 0.91 8.43 20.68
C MET A 106 -0.03 9.46 21.32
N PHE A 107 -1.21 9.68 20.74
CA PHE A 107 -2.24 10.53 21.33
C PHE A 107 -2.75 9.95 22.65
N ILE A 108 -3.11 8.66 22.67
CA ILE A 108 -3.50 7.93 23.88
C ILE A 108 -2.43 8.09 24.95
N SER A 109 -1.16 7.83 24.61
CA SER A 109 -0.01 7.99 25.52
C SER A 109 0.08 9.40 26.13
N ARG A 110 -0.02 10.45 25.30
CA ARG A 110 0.08 11.84 25.75
C ARG A 110 -1.04 12.21 26.70
N VAL A 111 -2.27 11.83 26.36
CA VAL A 111 -3.45 12.18 27.14
C VAL A 111 -3.46 11.42 28.46
N TRP A 112 -3.05 10.14 28.47
CA TRP A 112 -3.03 9.32 29.69
C TRP A 112 -1.97 9.72 30.72
N LYS A 113 -0.98 10.53 30.32
CA LYS A 113 0.06 11.02 31.22
C LYS A 113 -0.52 11.83 32.40
N ASP A 114 -1.65 12.49 32.17
CA ASP A 114 -2.41 13.23 33.18
C ASP A 114 -3.66 12.41 33.58
N GLN A 115 -3.57 11.73 34.73
CA GLN A 115 -4.65 10.84 35.20
C GLN A 115 -5.84 11.60 35.80
N GLU A 116 -5.72 12.90 36.03
CA GLU A 116 -6.81 13.73 36.57
C GLU A 116 -7.63 14.36 35.44
N LYS A 117 -6.95 14.81 34.38
CA LYS A 117 -7.58 15.54 33.28
C LYS A 117 -7.02 15.14 31.92
N VAL A 118 -7.89 15.14 30.93
CA VAL A 118 -7.52 15.06 29.52
C VAL A 118 -7.07 16.45 29.08
N ARG A 119 -5.82 16.58 28.64
CA ARG A 119 -5.28 17.80 28.03
C ARG A 119 -4.76 17.54 26.63
N VAL A 120 -5.27 18.31 25.67
CA VAL A 120 -4.86 18.23 24.27
C VAL A 120 -4.46 19.62 23.79
N GLN A 121 -3.17 19.80 23.48
CA GLN A 121 -2.70 21.02 22.84
C GLN A 121 -2.85 20.89 21.32
N LEU A 122 -3.58 21.83 20.74
CA LEU A 122 -3.78 21.98 19.31
C LEU A 122 -2.59 22.74 18.68
N ARG A 123 -2.51 22.69 17.35
CA ARG A 123 -1.39 23.27 16.58
C ARG A 123 -1.30 24.80 16.69
N ASP A 124 -2.44 25.46 16.89
CA ASP A 124 -2.53 26.91 17.09
C ASP A 124 -2.14 27.34 18.52
N GLY A 125 -1.79 26.40 19.39
CA GLY A 125 -1.46 26.62 20.79
C GLY A 125 -2.65 26.55 21.74
N THR A 126 -3.87 26.42 21.23
CA THR A 126 -5.08 26.23 22.05
C THR A 126 -4.96 24.92 22.84
N VAL A 127 -5.31 24.96 24.13
CA VAL A 127 -5.33 23.76 24.98
C VAL A 127 -6.79 23.41 25.29
N LEU A 128 -7.22 22.24 24.83
CA LEU A 128 -8.48 21.64 25.23
C LEU A 128 -8.24 20.88 26.54
N GLU A 129 -9.06 21.17 27.56
CA GLU A 129 -9.00 20.50 28.86
C GLU A 129 -10.37 19.95 29.23
N GLY A 130 -10.42 18.72 29.73
CA GLY A 130 -11.64 18.08 30.24
C GLY A 130 -11.33 17.03 31.30
N HIS A 131 -12.33 16.59 32.04
CA HIS A 131 -12.18 15.49 33.00
C HIS A 131 -12.43 14.14 32.31
N TRP A 132 -11.75 13.10 32.79
CA TRP A 132 -12.05 11.72 32.41
C TRP A 132 -13.51 11.39 32.78
N ASN A 133 -14.26 10.79 31.85
CA ASN A 133 -15.65 10.38 32.04
C ASN A 133 -15.83 8.87 31.74
N ALA A 134 -17.02 8.32 31.89
CA ALA A 134 -17.25 6.89 31.63
C ALA A 134 -16.86 6.47 30.20
N ALA A 135 -17.16 7.29 29.19
CA ALA A 135 -16.85 7.01 27.77
C ALA A 135 -15.34 7.03 27.47
N SER A 136 -14.53 7.72 28.28
CA SER A 136 -13.07 7.70 28.15
C SER A 136 -12.42 6.35 28.51
N ARG A 137 -13.22 5.36 28.93
CA ARG A 137 -12.84 3.97 29.18
C ARG A 137 -13.33 3.01 28.10
N ASP A 138 -13.92 3.54 27.03
CA ASP A 138 -14.37 2.72 25.90
C ASP A 138 -13.16 2.15 25.15
N LEU A 139 -13.34 0.95 24.58
CA LEU A 139 -12.32 0.26 23.82
C LEU A 139 -11.98 1.07 22.55
N VAL A 140 -10.72 1.43 22.40
CA VAL A 140 -10.27 2.23 21.24
C VAL A 140 -9.86 1.29 20.11
N THR A 141 -10.59 1.32 19.00
CA THR A 141 -10.33 0.48 17.83
C THR A 141 -10.10 1.32 16.57
N SER A 142 -9.25 0.82 15.68
CA SER A 142 -8.98 1.34 14.35
C SER A 142 -9.51 0.37 13.30
N VAL A 143 -9.75 0.84 12.07
CA VAL A 143 -10.29 0.01 10.98
C VAL A 143 -9.39 0.13 9.76
N TYR A 144 -8.80 -0.99 9.35
CA TYR A 144 -8.08 -1.11 8.09
C TYR A 144 -8.53 -2.37 7.35
N VAL A 145 -9.49 -2.25 6.44
CA VAL A 145 -10.03 -3.39 5.69
C VAL A 145 -10.53 -4.48 6.64
N ASP A 146 -9.86 -5.62 6.71
CA ASP A 146 -10.15 -6.78 7.56
C ASP A 146 -9.38 -6.75 8.89
N ASP A 147 -8.43 -5.83 9.05
CA ASP A 147 -7.67 -5.61 10.28
C ASP A 147 -8.38 -4.58 11.19
N TYR A 148 -8.59 -4.96 12.45
CA TYR A 148 -9.17 -4.09 13.49
C TYR A 148 -8.19 -3.87 14.66
N PRO A 149 -7.15 -3.03 14.48
CA PRO A 149 -6.18 -2.75 15.52
C PRO A 149 -6.88 -2.16 16.74
N THR A 150 -6.72 -2.81 17.88
CA THR A 150 -7.44 -2.45 19.09
C THR A 150 -6.45 -2.20 20.22
N PHE A 151 -6.63 -1.08 20.92
CA PHE A 151 -5.78 -0.64 22.02
C PHE A 151 -6.49 -0.86 23.34
N GLU A 152 -5.78 -1.46 24.30
CA GLU A 152 -6.28 -1.70 25.63
C GLU A 152 -5.14 -1.73 26.65
N LEU A 153 -5.46 -1.41 27.91
CA LEU A 153 -4.57 -1.60 29.05
C LEU A 153 -4.41 -3.08 29.38
N LEU A 154 -3.19 -3.51 29.66
CA LEU A 154 -2.86 -4.92 29.90
C LEU A 154 -3.80 -5.63 30.91
N PRO A 155 -4.23 -5.02 32.03
CA PRO A 155 -5.17 -5.66 32.96
C PRO A 155 -6.58 -5.91 32.38
N LEU A 156 -6.98 -5.18 31.35
CA LEU A 156 -8.30 -5.25 30.72
C LEU A 156 -8.31 -6.04 29.41
N ALA A 157 -7.13 -6.33 28.87
CA ALA A 157 -6.93 -7.00 27.58
C ALA A 157 -7.76 -8.28 27.41
N ALA A 158 -7.78 -9.17 28.40
CA ALA A 158 -8.56 -10.41 28.34
C ALA A 158 -10.07 -10.15 28.24
N ASN A 159 -10.56 -9.12 28.93
CA ASN A 159 -11.97 -8.74 28.83
C ASN A 159 -12.27 -8.11 27.46
N ALA A 160 -11.40 -7.23 26.96
CA ALA A 160 -11.54 -6.62 25.65
C ALA A 160 -11.57 -7.67 24.52
N SER A 161 -10.68 -8.67 24.54
CA SER A 161 -10.70 -9.78 23.57
C SER A 161 -12.05 -10.51 23.57
N ASN A 162 -12.59 -10.81 24.76
CA ASN A 162 -13.87 -11.50 24.89
C ASN A 162 -15.05 -10.67 24.37
N VAL A 163 -15.08 -9.37 24.69
CA VAL A 163 -16.13 -8.45 24.23
C VAL A 163 -16.09 -8.32 22.71
N PHE A 164 -14.91 -8.09 22.14
CA PHE A 164 -14.75 -7.89 20.69
C PHE A 164 -15.10 -9.18 19.91
N SER A 165 -14.62 -10.33 20.37
CA SER A 165 -14.94 -11.64 19.78
C SER A 165 -16.44 -11.94 19.78
N ARG A 166 -17.14 -11.63 20.88
CA ARG A 166 -18.60 -11.80 20.97
C ARG A 166 -19.36 -10.82 20.09
N LEU A 167 -18.89 -9.58 19.97
CA LEU A 167 -19.47 -8.59 19.06
C LEU A 167 -19.40 -9.08 17.61
N LEU A 168 -18.23 -9.53 17.15
CA LEU A 168 -18.07 -10.07 15.79
C LEU A 168 -18.98 -11.27 15.56
N THR A 169 -19.04 -12.19 16.52
CA THR A 169 -19.94 -13.36 16.45
C THR A 169 -21.41 -12.94 16.35
N ALA A 170 -21.85 -11.97 17.16
CA ALA A 170 -23.23 -11.48 17.16
C ALA A 170 -23.60 -10.76 15.85
N LEU A 171 -22.64 -10.13 15.19
CA LEU A 171 -22.80 -9.54 13.86
C LEU A 171 -22.78 -10.57 12.73
N GLY A 172 -22.57 -11.86 13.05
CA GLY A 172 -22.49 -12.94 12.07
C GLY A 172 -21.15 -13.00 11.34
N TRP A 173 -20.10 -12.35 11.86
CA TRP A 173 -18.78 -12.36 11.24
C TRP A 173 -18.03 -13.64 11.61
N VAL A 174 -17.30 -14.18 10.65
CA VAL A 174 -16.39 -15.31 10.85
C VAL A 174 -14.99 -14.75 11.10
N HIS A 175 -14.51 -14.87 12.34
CA HIS A 175 -13.18 -14.42 12.74
C HIS A 175 -12.34 -15.55 13.33
N ALA A 176 -11.02 -15.33 13.39
CA ALA A 176 -10.11 -16.32 13.96
C ALA A 176 -10.26 -16.36 15.49
N THR A 177 -10.68 -17.50 16.02
CA THR A 177 -10.74 -17.78 17.46
C THR A 177 -9.60 -18.68 17.94
N GLU A 178 -8.94 -19.38 17.01
CA GLU A 178 -7.82 -20.29 17.29
C GLU A 178 -6.70 -20.15 16.24
N GLY A 179 -5.51 -20.64 16.57
CA GLY A 179 -4.36 -20.69 15.68
C GLY A 179 -3.60 -19.35 15.54
N LYS A 180 -2.67 -19.28 14.58
CA LYS A 180 -1.69 -18.18 14.44
C LYS A 180 -2.30 -16.80 14.14
N LYS A 181 -3.58 -16.73 13.77
CA LYS A 181 -4.31 -15.48 13.53
C LYS A 181 -5.10 -15.01 14.75
N ALA A 182 -5.40 -15.90 15.69
CA ALA A 182 -6.01 -15.57 16.97
C ALA A 182 -4.91 -15.18 17.95
N VAL A 183 -4.38 -13.98 17.79
CA VAL A 183 -3.27 -13.48 18.62
C VAL A 183 -3.86 -12.67 19.77
N ASP A 184 -3.44 -12.97 21.00
CA ASP A 184 -3.81 -12.17 22.16
C ASP A 184 -3.18 -10.78 22.12
N PHE A 185 -3.72 -9.86 22.93
CA PHE A 185 -3.11 -8.56 23.17
C PHE A 185 -1.65 -8.72 23.58
N SER A 186 -0.80 -7.91 22.96
CA SER A 186 0.64 -7.93 23.15
C SER A 186 1.20 -6.52 23.04
N SER A 187 2.27 -6.23 23.78
CA SER A 187 3.05 -5.01 23.60
C SER A 187 3.85 -5.01 22.30
N GLN A 188 3.97 -6.16 21.65
CA GLN A 188 4.59 -6.34 20.34
C GLN A 188 3.52 -6.80 19.35
N TRP A 189 3.32 -6.05 18.28
CA TRP A 189 2.27 -6.34 17.30
C TRP A 189 2.79 -6.18 15.89
N VAL A 190 2.48 -7.14 15.01
CA VAL A 190 2.92 -7.14 13.62
C VAL A 190 1.70 -7.15 12.72
N ALA A 191 1.43 -6.04 12.06
CA ALA A 191 0.28 -5.88 11.19
C ALA A 191 0.52 -4.73 10.21
N LEU A 192 -0.35 -4.63 9.19
CA LEU A 192 -0.22 -3.61 8.14
C LEU A 192 1.17 -3.64 7.46
N GLY A 193 1.88 -4.77 7.57
CA GLY A 193 3.25 -5.03 7.13
C GLY A 193 4.37 -4.41 7.99
N ALA A 194 4.06 -3.73 9.08
CA ALA A 194 5.02 -3.17 10.04
C ALA A 194 5.06 -3.99 11.35
N ALA A 195 6.11 -3.79 12.14
CA ALA A 195 6.22 -4.26 13.51
C ALA A 195 6.18 -3.05 14.45
N PHE A 196 5.36 -3.14 15.49
CA PHE A 196 5.13 -2.11 16.49
C PHE A 196 5.55 -2.62 17.85
N ASP A 197 6.32 -1.81 18.56
CA ASP A 197 6.69 -2.02 19.96
C ASP A 197 6.09 -0.91 20.83
N PHE A 198 5.07 -1.28 21.58
CA PHE A 198 4.33 -0.46 22.53
C PHE A 198 4.84 -0.60 23.97
N SER A 199 5.92 -1.34 24.22
CA SER A 199 6.42 -1.61 25.58
C SER A 199 6.75 -0.32 26.36
N LYS A 200 7.21 0.72 25.65
CA LYS A 200 7.51 2.04 26.21
C LYS A 200 6.47 3.11 25.90
N LEU A 201 5.28 2.71 25.42
CA LEU A 201 4.23 3.67 25.07
C LEU A 201 3.81 4.51 26.27
N HIS A 202 3.80 3.93 27.47
CA HIS A 202 3.53 4.62 28.74
C HIS A 202 4.55 5.72 29.08
N GLN A 203 5.73 5.70 28.45
CA GLN A 203 6.79 6.72 28.60
C GLN A 203 6.73 7.78 27.48
N GLY A 204 5.79 7.64 26.54
CA GLY A 204 5.70 8.51 25.36
C GLY A 204 6.58 8.05 24.20
N GLU A 205 7.07 6.81 24.21
CA GLU A 205 7.90 6.24 23.14
C GLU A 205 7.17 5.11 22.42
N LEU A 206 7.08 5.20 21.10
CA LEU A 206 6.59 4.14 20.22
C LEU A 206 7.70 3.82 19.22
N THR A 207 8.08 2.55 19.13
CA THR A 207 9.02 2.09 18.09
C THR A 207 8.25 1.39 16.99
N VAL A 208 8.46 1.81 15.74
CA VAL A 208 7.90 1.17 14.55
C VAL A 208 9.03 0.79 13.62
N SER A 209 9.01 -0.45 13.15
CA SER A 209 10.04 -1.00 12.28
C SER A 209 9.41 -1.80 11.15
N ASN A 210 10.22 -2.10 10.13
CA ASN A 210 9.81 -3.08 9.14
C ASN A 210 9.59 -4.43 9.82
N LYS A 211 8.58 -5.18 9.36
CA LYS A 211 8.38 -6.56 9.79
C LYS A 211 9.69 -7.35 9.73
N GLU A 212 9.96 -8.16 10.74
CA GLU A 212 11.13 -9.04 10.80
C GLU A 212 11.26 -9.91 9.54
N GLY A 213 12.50 -10.13 9.09
CA GLY A 213 12.80 -10.86 7.86
C GLY A 213 12.68 -10.03 6.57
N ARG A 214 12.17 -8.78 6.64
CA ARG A 214 11.96 -7.95 5.46
C ARG A 214 13.28 -7.46 4.84
N LEU A 215 14.24 -7.06 5.66
CA LEU A 215 15.53 -6.56 5.19
C LEU A 215 16.34 -7.70 4.55
N GLU A 216 16.33 -8.87 5.18
CA GLU A 216 16.93 -10.10 4.69
C GLU A 216 16.33 -10.47 3.34
N ARG A 217 15.01 -10.45 3.22
CA ARG A 217 14.30 -10.72 1.97
C ARG A 217 14.66 -9.72 0.86
N ILE A 218 14.73 -8.43 1.17
CA ILE A 218 15.17 -7.39 0.20
C ILE A 218 16.59 -7.69 -0.28
N ALA A 219 17.52 -7.99 0.64
CA ALA A 219 18.90 -8.31 0.31
C ALA A 219 19.01 -9.57 -0.56
N THR A 220 18.30 -10.65 -0.19
CA THR A 220 18.27 -11.89 -0.98
C THR A 220 17.69 -11.67 -2.37
N MET A 221 16.60 -10.91 -2.51
CA MET A 221 16.02 -10.59 -3.83
C MET A 221 16.96 -9.74 -4.69
N ALA A 222 17.62 -8.75 -4.09
CA ALA A 222 18.60 -7.92 -4.79
C ALA A 222 19.81 -8.74 -5.29
N GLN A 223 20.22 -9.78 -4.56
CA GLN A 223 21.30 -10.68 -4.96
C GLN A 223 20.91 -11.65 -6.10
N LYS A 224 19.63 -12.01 -6.24
CA LYS A 224 19.14 -12.88 -7.32
C LYS A 224 19.23 -12.24 -8.72
N LEU A 225 19.06 -10.91 -8.80
CA LEU A 225 19.11 -10.16 -10.07
C LEU A 225 20.44 -10.31 -10.84
N PRO A 226 21.62 -10.04 -10.24
CA PRO A 226 22.90 -10.19 -10.94
C PRO A 226 23.31 -11.66 -11.18
N ALA A 227 22.76 -12.61 -10.43
CA ALA A 227 23.05 -14.04 -10.60
C ALA A 227 22.41 -14.66 -11.85
N GLY A 228 21.38 -14.01 -12.42
CA GLY A 228 20.73 -14.45 -13.67
C GLY A 228 19.81 -15.67 -13.53
N ASP A 229 19.67 -16.24 -12.34
CA ASP A 229 18.84 -17.42 -12.04
C ASP A 229 17.45 -17.04 -11.48
N CYS A 230 16.77 -16.11 -12.16
CA CYS A 230 15.42 -15.70 -11.77
C CYS A 230 14.62 -15.07 -12.91
N ASP A 231 13.29 -15.06 -12.76
CA ASP A 231 12.44 -14.16 -13.55
C ASP A 231 12.68 -12.71 -13.08
N VAL A 232 13.51 -12.00 -13.83
CA VAL A 232 13.90 -10.61 -13.56
C VAL A 232 12.68 -9.71 -13.37
N LYS A 233 11.61 -9.89 -14.15
CA LYS A 233 10.41 -9.05 -14.08
C LYS A 233 9.65 -9.30 -12.78
N GLN A 234 9.50 -10.56 -12.39
CA GLN A 234 8.85 -10.94 -11.14
C GLN A 234 9.64 -10.44 -9.91
N VAL A 235 10.97 -10.64 -9.91
CA VAL A 235 11.84 -10.21 -8.81
C VAL A 235 11.87 -8.69 -8.70
N ALA A 236 12.03 -7.97 -9.82
CA ALA A 236 12.02 -6.50 -9.82
C ALA A 236 10.69 -5.93 -9.33
N THR A 237 9.55 -6.50 -9.76
CA THR A 237 8.21 -6.08 -9.30
C THR A 237 8.04 -6.30 -7.80
N SER A 238 8.52 -7.44 -7.28
CA SER A 238 8.45 -7.76 -5.86
C SER A 238 9.36 -6.84 -5.03
N LEU A 239 10.60 -6.64 -5.47
CA LEU A 239 11.57 -5.77 -4.81
C LEU A 239 11.08 -4.32 -4.79
N HIS A 240 10.49 -3.84 -5.88
CA HIS A 240 9.83 -2.54 -5.96
C HIS A 240 8.75 -2.37 -4.90
N GLY A 241 7.83 -3.35 -4.78
CA GLY A 241 6.79 -3.32 -3.75
C GLY A 241 7.34 -3.30 -2.33
N LEU A 242 8.38 -4.09 -2.06
CA LEU A 242 9.06 -4.14 -0.76
C LEU A 242 9.77 -2.82 -0.41
N LEU A 243 10.45 -2.21 -1.37
CA LEU A 243 11.16 -0.93 -1.18
C LEU A 243 10.20 0.25 -1.05
N ASN A 244 9.11 0.29 -1.83
CA ASN A 244 8.06 1.30 -1.68
C ASN A 244 7.39 1.23 -0.31
N PHE A 245 7.13 0.01 0.15
CA PHE A 245 6.58 -0.20 1.47
C PHE A 245 7.60 0.23 2.55
N ALA A 246 8.85 -0.21 2.45
CA ALA A 246 9.92 0.15 3.40
C ALA A 246 10.21 1.66 3.46
N SER A 247 10.15 2.35 2.32
CA SER A 247 10.37 3.81 2.25
C SER A 247 9.22 4.62 2.84
N GLY A 248 8.01 4.04 2.89
CA GLY A 248 6.85 4.61 3.56
C GLY A 248 7.06 4.85 5.07
N PHE A 249 7.92 4.05 5.73
CA PHE A 249 8.15 4.12 7.19
C PHE A 249 9.11 5.19 7.65
N VAL A 250 10.15 5.47 6.87
CA VAL A 250 11.30 6.24 7.38
C VAL A 250 11.03 7.75 7.32
N LEU A 251 10.10 8.22 6.48
CA LEU A 251 9.99 9.64 6.12
C LEU A 251 8.56 10.12 5.76
N GLY A 252 7.53 9.57 6.42
CA GLY A 252 6.09 9.61 6.10
C GLY A 252 5.39 10.94 5.70
N SER A 253 6.08 12.06 5.55
CA SER A 253 5.49 13.32 5.04
C SER A 253 6.22 13.93 3.84
N ALA A 254 7.55 13.76 3.72
CA ALA A 254 8.33 14.53 2.73
C ALA A 254 8.42 13.86 1.35
N LEU A 255 8.33 12.53 1.28
CA LEU A 255 8.56 11.78 0.03
C LEU A 255 7.26 11.27 -0.63
N LYS A 256 6.11 11.32 0.06
CA LYS A 256 4.82 10.90 -0.51
C LYS A 256 4.38 11.76 -1.71
N PRO A 257 4.51 13.09 -1.70
CA PRO A 257 4.20 13.93 -2.87
C PRO A 257 5.12 13.61 -4.04
N ILE A 258 6.41 13.39 -3.76
CA ILE A 258 7.42 13.00 -4.76
C ILE A 258 7.09 11.61 -5.33
N SER A 259 6.80 10.60 -4.51
CA SER A 259 6.43 9.27 -4.98
C SER A 259 5.18 9.29 -5.88
N ARG A 260 4.17 10.13 -5.56
CA ARG A 260 2.98 10.35 -6.38
C ARG A 260 3.28 11.08 -7.70
N ALA A 261 4.11 12.13 -7.65
CA ALA A 261 4.59 12.85 -8.83
C ALA A 261 5.39 11.92 -9.77
N TYR A 262 6.22 11.05 -9.21
CA TYR A 262 7.05 10.09 -9.96
C TYR A 262 6.26 8.88 -10.47
N SER A 263 5.20 8.44 -9.79
CA SER A 263 4.26 7.44 -10.32
C SER A 263 3.63 7.90 -11.65
N ARG A 264 3.34 9.21 -11.79
CA ARG A 264 2.90 9.82 -13.07
C ARG A 264 4.00 9.87 -14.14
N MET A 265 5.27 9.77 -13.74
CA MET A 265 6.46 9.76 -14.62
C MET A 265 6.97 8.34 -14.94
N ASN A 266 6.37 7.30 -14.35
CA ASN A 266 6.76 5.92 -14.59
C ASN A 266 6.63 5.58 -16.09
N ALA A 267 7.67 4.97 -16.67
CA ALA A 267 7.81 4.70 -18.11
C ALA A 267 7.82 5.95 -19.03
N ARG A 268 7.98 7.16 -18.49
CA ARG A 268 8.23 8.38 -19.29
C ARG A 268 9.72 8.65 -19.42
N LYS A 269 10.09 9.35 -20.50
CA LYS A 269 11.44 9.89 -20.71
C LYS A 269 11.40 11.38 -20.36
N GLY A 270 12.47 11.90 -19.77
CA GLY A 270 12.53 13.33 -19.46
C GLY A 270 13.95 13.88 -19.55
N PHE A 271 14.02 15.19 -19.74
CA PHE A 271 15.27 15.93 -19.81
C PHE A 271 15.49 16.64 -18.48
N VAL A 272 16.67 16.49 -17.90
CA VAL A 272 17.09 17.15 -16.67
C VAL A 272 18.24 18.08 -17.01
N PHE A 273 17.95 19.39 -17.02
CA PHE A 273 18.95 20.41 -17.32
C PHE A 273 19.67 20.85 -16.04
N ILE A 274 21.00 20.78 -16.08
CA ILE A 274 21.89 21.05 -14.96
C ILE A 274 22.85 22.17 -15.36
N ASP A 275 23.10 23.13 -14.48
CA ASP A 275 24.00 24.25 -14.80
C ASP A 275 25.46 24.04 -14.33
N ASN A 276 25.68 23.01 -13.52
CA ASN A 276 26.98 22.66 -12.96
C ASN A 276 27.53 21.34 -13.52
N ASN A 277 28.72 21.39 -14.13
CA ASN A 277 29.42 20.20 -14.68
C ASN A 277 29.72 19.13 -13.62
N SER A 278 30.05 19.52 -12.39
CA SER A 278 30.31 18.58 -11.30
C SER A 278 29.04 17.86 -10.87
N ALA A 279 27.89 18.55 -10.86
CA ALA A 279 26.60 17.94 -10.59
C ALA A 279 26.17 16.99 -11.71
N LEU A 280 26.38 17.36 -12.98
CA LEU A 280 26.18 16.47 -14.12
C LEU A 280 27.05 15.21 -13.99
N ALA A 281 28.35 15.36 -13.78
CA ALA A 281 29.27 14.24 -13.65
C ALA A 281 28.88 13.32 -12.47
N THR A 282 28.39 13.89 -11.37
CA THR A 282 27.93 13.16 -10.19
C THR A 282 26.66 12.34 -10.48
N LEU A 283 25.71 12.91 -11.23
CA LEU A 283 24.49 12.22 -11.66
C LEU A 283 24.74 11.16 -12.75
N VAL A 284 25.71 11.38 -13.64
CA VAL A 284 26.09 10.39 -14.66
C VAL A 284 26.86 9.22 -14.03
N LYS A 285 27.85 9.51 -13.18
CA LYS A 285 28.68 8.48 -12.53
C LYS A 285 27.99 7.79 -11.36
N ARG A 286 26.87 8.33 -10.89
CA ARG A 286 26.16 7.91 -9.67
C ARG A 286 27.03 7.86 -8.42
N SER A 287 27.99 8.79 -8.31
CA SER A 287 28.95 8.80 -7.21
C SER A 287 29.54 10.20 -7.00
N SER A 288 29.92 10.50 -5.77
CA SER A 288 30.59 11.75 -5.38
C SER A 288 31.51 11.52 -4.18
N GLN A 289 32.60 12.27 -4.09
CA GLN A 289 33.44 12.30 -2.89
C GLN A 289 32.83 13.13 -1.76
N SER A 290 31.89 14.03 -2.09
CA SER A 290 31.09 14.73 -1.09
C SER A 290 30.00 13.80 -0.57
N GLU A 291 29.99 13.56 0.73
CA GLU A 291 29.00 12.70 1.37
C GLU A 291 27.55 13.17 1.13
N ALA A 292 27.31 14.49 1.18
CA ALA A 292 25.99 15.06 0.93
C ALA A 292 25.52 14.77 -0.52
N MET A 293 26.40 14.99 -1.50
CA MET A 293 26.10 14.71 -2.91
C MET A 293 25.96 13.20 -3.18
N PHE A 294 26.76 12.37 -2.51
CA PHE A 294 26.65 10.92 -2.59
C PHE A 294 25.30 10.44 -2.05
N ARG A 295 24.86 10.94 -0.89
CA ARG A 295 23.54 10.62 -0.31
C ARG A 295 22.40 11.05 -1.25
N LEU A 296 22.47 12.25 -1.81
CA LEU A 296 21.47 12.74 -2.78
C LEU A 296 21.39 11.83 -4.02
N VAL A 297 22.53 11.45 -4.59
CA VAL A 297 22.58 10.59 -5.78
C VAL A 297 22.24 9.13 -5.46
N ALA A 298 22.49 8.66 -4.24
CA ALA A 298 22.02 7.36 -3.77
C ALA A 298 20.48 7.32 -3.69
N VAL A 299 19.84 8.40 -3.23
CA VAL A 299 18.39 8.54 -3.24
C VAL A 299 17.87 8.53 -4.68
N ILE A 300 18.44 9.34 -5.58
CA ILE A 300 18.02 9.39 -7.00
C ILE A 300 18.21 8.02 -7.67
N SER A 301 19.32 7.32 -7.41
CA SER A 301 19.56 5.97 -7.94
C SER A 301 18.58 4.94 -7.40
N SER A 302 18.26 5.03 -6.11
CA SER A 302 17.24 4.18 -5.49
C SER A 302 15.87 4.46 -6.11
N MET A 303 15.56 5.73 -6.39
CA MET A 303 14.33 6.13 -7.06
C MET A 303 14.27 5.64 -8.51
N ASP A 304 15.36 5.73 -9.29
CA ASP A 304 15.39 5.22 -10.67
C ASP A 304 15.29 3.70 -10.74
N ALA A 305 15.90 2.99 -9.77
CA ALA A 305 15.79 1.55 -9.64
C ALA A 305 14.35 1.10 -9.33
N VAL A 306 13.61 1.93 -8.59
CA VAL A 306 12.23 1.67 -8.21
C VAL A 306 11.26 2.14 -9.31
N PHE A 307 11.50 3.31 -9.91
CA PHE A 307 10.67 3.90 -10.96
C PHE A 307 11.55 4.15 -12.19
N PRO A 308 11.60 3.24 -13.18
CA PRO A 308 12.43 3.43 -14.37
C PRO A 308 11.94 4.64 -15.17
N PHE A 309 12.54 5.79 -14.88
CA PHE A 309 12.39 7.05 -15.58
C PHE A 309 13.58 7.20 -16.52
N GLY A 310 13.31 7.37 -17.82
CA GLY A 310 14.36 7.58 -18.81
C GLY A 310 14.89 9.01 -18.76
N ALA A 311 15.73 9.33 -17.77
CA ALA A 311 16.32 10.66 -17.60
C ALA A 311 17.52 10.86 -18.53
N TRP A 312 17.47 11.89 -19.38
CA TRP A 312 18.65 12.45 -20.03
C TRP A 312 19.13 13.66 -19.24
N TYR A 313 20.38 13.62 -18.76
CA TYR A 313 20.99 14.74 -18.04
C TYR A 313 21.85 15.54 -19.01
N GLU A 314 21.60 16.84 -19.13
CA GLU A 314 22.33 17.72 -20.03
C GLU A 314 22.80 18.97 -19.31
N ARG A 315 24.00 19.46 -19.65
CA ARG A 315 24.49 20.70 -19.07
C ARG A 315 23.99 21.90 -19.87
N VAL A 316 23.32 22.83 -19.19
CA VAL A 316 22.82 24.08 -19.79
C VAL A 316 23.36 25.28 -19.01
N PRO A 317 23.87 26.36 -19.63
CA PRO A 317 24.27 27.56 -18.90
C PRO A 317 23.12 28.09 -18.04
N SER A 318 23.38 28.56 -16.81
CA SER A 318 22.31 28.99 -15.87
C SER A 318 21.34 30.01 -16.48
N LYS A 319 21.84 30.96 -17.28
CA LYS A 319 20.99 31.95 -18.00
C LYS A 319 20.01 31.35 -18.99
N SER A 320 20.30 30.15 -19.48
CA SER A 320 19.52 29.43 -20.48
C SER A 320 18.82 28.21 -19.87
N ASN A 321 18.98 27.94 -18.58
CA ASN A 321 18.46 26.74 -17.92
C ASN A 321 16.95 26.89 -17.68
N PRO A 322 16.09 26.13 -18.37
CA PRO A 322 14.66 26.23 -18.15
C PRO A 322 14.24 25.64 -16.79
N SER A 323 15.06 24.78 -16.17
CA SER A 323 14.81 24.22 -14.84
C SER A 323 14.85 25.26 -13.71
N ASP A 324 15.42 26.45 -13.98
CA ASP A 324 15.46 27.56 -13.02
C ASP A 324 14.12 28.31 -12.96
N LEU A 325 13.29 28.22 -14.00
CA LEU A 325 12.05 29.02 -14.09
C LEU A 325 11.05 28.68 -12.98
N PRO A 326 10.77 27.41 -12.64
CA PRO A 326 9.84 27.07 -11.55
C PRO A 326 10.25 27.64 -10.20
N SER A 327 11.55 27.60 -9.83
CA SER A 327 12.03 28.12 -8.55
C SER A 327 11.98 29.65 -8.44
N ARG A 328 11.82 30.34 -9.58
CA ARG A 328 11.63 31.79 -9.67
C ARG A 328 10.16 32.20 -9.75
N GLY A 329 9.22 31.26 -9.65
CA GLY A 329 7.79 31.51 -9.80
C GLY A 329 7.34 31.67 -11.26
N GLU A 330 8.19 31.29 -12.23
CA GLU A 330 7.95 31.47 -13.67
C GLU A 330 7.52 30.15 -14.36
N ALA A 331 6.82 29.26 -13.66
CA ALA A 331 6.37 27.97 -14.19
C ALA A 331 5.46 28.11 -15.43
N GLY A 332 4.67 29.19 -15.53
CA GLY A 332 3.85 29.47 -16.71
C GLY A 332 4.69 29.76 -17.97
N LEU A 333 5.81 30.48 -17.83
CA LEU A 333 6.73 30.75 -18.93
C LEU A 333 7.42 29.46 -19.40
N LEU A 334 7.76 28.57 -18.46
CA LEU A 334 8.27 27.25 -18.80
C LEU A 334 7.25 26.47 -19.64
N CYS A 335 5.99 26.41 -19.18
CA CYS A 335 4.92 25.71 -19.88
C CYS A 335 4.71 26.26 -21.30
N GLN A 336 4.70 27.58 -21.47
CA GLN A 336 4.62 28.21 -22.79
C GLN A 336 5.78 27.82 -23.72
N ARG A 337 7.02 27.79 -23.20
CA ARG A 337 8.22 27.44 -24.01
C ARG A 337 8.21 26.00 -24.51
N PHE A 338 7.61 25.09 -23.76
CA PHE A 338 7.59 23.67 -24.08
C PHE A 338 6.22 23.17 -24.59
N GLY A 339 5.24 24.06 -24.76
CA GLY A 339 3.89 23.68 -25.17
C GLY A 339 3.20 22.75 -24.17
N ALA A 340 3.46 22.95 -22.88
CA ALA A 340 2.92 22.14 -21.79
C ALA A 340 1.82 22.90 -21.02
N GLU A 341 1.02 22.17 -20.25
CA GLU A 341 0.03 22.73 -19.31
C GLU A 341 0.61 22.70 -17.88
N ASN A 342 0.35 23.76 -17.11
CA ASN A 342 0.72 23.82 -15.71
C ASN A 342 -0.38 23.19 -14.85
N ASP A 343 -0.13 21.99 -14.32
CA ASP A 343 -1.06 21.24 -13.47
C ASP A 343 -1.19 21.80 -12.03
N GLY A 344 -0.55 22.93 -11.72
CA GLY A 344 -0.63 23.60 -10.42
C GLY A 344 0.50 23.20 -9.45
N GLU A 345 0.40 23.68 -8.21
CA GLU A 345 1.36 23.31 -7.16
C GLU A 345 1.17 21.85 -6.73
N PHE A 346 2.26 21.21 -6.32
CA PHE A 346 2.20 19.90 -5.68
C PHE A 346 1.68 20.07 -4.24
N GLU A 347 0.41 19.73 -3.99
CA GLU A 347 -0.14 19.57 -2.63
C GLU A 347 0.42 18.33 -1.89
#